data_AF-A0A935MYK6-F1
#
_entry.id   AF-A0A935MYK6-F1
#
_cell.length_a   1.000
_cell.length_b   1.000
_cell.length_c   1.000
_cell.angle_alpha   90.00
_cell.angle_beta   90.00
_cell.angle_gamma   90.00
#
_symmetry.space_group_name_H-M   'P 1'
#
loop_
_entity.id
_entity.type
_entity.pdbx_description
1 polymer ?
#
loop_
_entity_poly.entity_id
_entity_poly.type
_entity_poly.pdbx_seq_one_letter_code
_entity_poly.pdbx_strand_id
1 'polypeptide(L)'
;MSDVLLSLTLPNDVAQHVEDLLLSRPDLVRGFTASQAEGHGSVIKLVEPGELVSGHSPRTQIRMVGPEEQMRAVLVLIKASLPHANIFYWLVPVIEMGRL
;
A
#
# COMPACT_ATOMS: atom_id res chain seq x y z
N MET A 1 6.74 17.14 13.30
CA MET A 1 7.13 16.15 12.26
C MET A 1 6.28 16.42 11.04
N SER A 2 6.83 16.25 9.85
CA SER A 2 6.14 16.47 8.58
C SER A 2 5.13 15.35 8.28
N ASP A 3 4.06 15.70 7.58
CA ASP A 3 3.18 14.71 6.98
C ASP A 3 3.85 14.05 5.77
N VAL A 4 3.46 12.79 5.52
CA VAL A 4 3.96 12.00 4.40
C VAL A 4 2.81 11.27 3.72
N LEU A 5 2.96 11.05 2.43
CA LEU A 5 2.14 10.15 1.64
C LEU A 5 2.76 8.77 1.72
N LEU A 6 2.06 7.83 2.34
CA LEU A 6 2.35 6.41 2.25
C LEU A 6 1.65 5.83 1.02
N SER A 7 2.44 5.20 0.16
CA SER A 7 1.94 4.43 -0.99
C SER A 7 2.30 2.96 -0.78
N LEU A 8 1.30 2.09 -0.93
CA LEU A 8 1.43 0.65 -0.88
C LEU A 8 1.02 0.10 -2.25
N THR A 9 1.87 -0.70 -2.87
CA THR A 9 1.57 -1.43 -4.11
C THR A 9 1.64 -2.92 -3.82
N LEU A 10 0.54 -3.61 -4.09
CA LEU A 10 0.33 -4.95 -3.56
C LEU A 10 -0.50 -5.83 -4.53
N PRO A 11 -0.35 -7.17 -4.45
CA PRO A 11 -1.20 -8.12 -5.15
C PRO A 11 -2.69 -7.91 -4.87
N ASN A 12 -3.55 -8.13 -5.87
CA ASN A 12 -4.99 -7.92 -5.71
C ASN A 12 -5.64 -8.86 -4.67
N ASP A 13 -5.13 -10.07 -4.48
CA ASP A 13 -5.57 -11.03 -3.45
C ASP A 13 -5.21 -10.59 -2.03
N VAL A 14 -4.17 -9.75 -1.88
CA VAL A 14 -3.76 -9.14 -0.62
C VAL A 14 -4.54 -7.85 -0.33
N ALA A 15 -5.07 -7.18 -1.35
CA ALA A 15 -5.67 -5.85 -1.24
C ALA A 15 -6.78 -5.76 -0.21
N GLN A 16 -7.78 -6.65 -0.30
CA GLN A 16 -8.92 -6.62 0.61
C GLN A 16 -8.47 -6.76 2.07
N HIS A 17 -7.54 -7.66 2.36
CA HIS A 17 -7.02 -7.87 3.72
C HIS A 17 -6.31 -6.63 4.27
N VAL A 18 -5.57 -5.91 3.42
CA VAL A 18 -4.92 -4.66 3.81
C VAL A 18 -5.98 -3.58 4.05
N GLU A 19 -6.95 -3.42 3.15
CA GLU A 19 -8.04 -2.45 3.32
C GLU A 19 -8.80 -2.67 4.63
N ASP A 20 -9.20 -3.90 4.92
CA ASP A 20 -9.89 -4.26 6.16
C ASP A 20 -9.04 -3.95 7.40
N LEU A 21 -7.73 -4.26 7.35
CA LEU A 21 -6.79 -3.95 8.42
C LEU A 21 -6.67 -2.44 8.65
N LEU A 22 -6.58 -1.65 7.59
CA LEU A 22 -6.52 -0.18 7.70
C LEU A 22 -7.82 0.39 8.27
N LEU A 23 -8.98 -0.11 7.81
CA LEU A 23 -10.29 0.31 8.32
C LEU A 23 -10.49 -0.07 9.80
N SER A 24 -9.86 -1.16 10.27
CA SER A 24 -9.90 -1.56 11.68
C SER A 24 -9.07 -0.66 12.62
N ARG A 25 -8.26 0.25 12.06
CA ARG A 25 -7.33 1.13 12.80
C ARG A 25 -7.56 2.61 12.49
N PRO A 26 -8.76 3.16 12.77
CA PRO A 26 -9.06 4.57 12.54
C PRO A 26 -8.19 5.52 13.38
N ASP A 27 -7.54 5.01 14.42
CA ASP A 27 -6.56 5.72 15.23
C ASP A 27 -5.23 5.97 14.50
N LEU A 28 -4.88 5.12 13.52
CA LEU A 28 -3.67 5.24 12.70
C LEU A 28 -3.94 5.82 11.31
N VAL A 29 -5.15 5.60 10.78
CA VAL A 29 -5.51 5.94 9.40
C VAL A 29 -6.87 6.59 9.38
N ARG A 30 -6.91 7.90 9.07
CA ARG A 30 -8.17 8.64 8.96
C ARG A 30 -8.94 8.33 7.67
N GLY A 31 -8.22 7.85 6.65
CA GLY A 31 -8.76 7.49 5.35
C GLY A 31 -7.64 7.15 4.38
N PHE A 32 -7.99 6.42 3.32
CA PHE A 32 -7.09 6.08 2.24
C PHE A 32 -7.86 6.06 0.91
N THR A 33 -7.13 6.01 -0.18
CA THR A 33 -7.65 5.81 -1.53
C THR A 33 -7.04 4.55 -2.12
N ALA A 34 -7.81 3.81 -2.90
CA ALA A 34 -7.34 2.65 -3.65
C ALA A 34 -7.53 2.90 -5.15
N SER A 35 -6.56 2.48 -5.95
CA SER A 35 -6.63 2.54 -7.42
C SER A 35 -5.99 1.31 -8.04
N GLN A 36 -6.50 0.88 -9.18
CA GLN A 36 -5.87 -0.17 -9.99
C GLN A 36 -4.54 0.33 -10.55
N ALA A 37 -3.54 -0.56 -10.59
CA ALA A 37 -2.22 -0.30 -11.12
C ALA A 37 -1.66 -1.55 -11.81
N GLU A 38 -0.63 -1.37 -12.63
CA GLU A 38 0.12 -2.48 -13.21
C GLU A 38 1.54 -2.51 -12.65
N GLY A 39 1.95 -3.67 -12.15
CA GLY A 39 3.32 -3.91 -11.71
C GLY A 39 4.17 -4.39 -12.87
N HIS A 40 5.20 -3.63 -13.22
CA HIS A 40 6.21 -3.97 -14.23
C HIS A 40 7.59 -4.01 -13.55
N GLY A 41 8.40 -5.05 -13.78
CA GLY A 41 9.76 -5.10 -13.21
C GLY A 41 10.44 -6.48 -13.23
N SER A 42 11.78 -6.48 -13.23
CA SER A 42 12.63 -7.69 -13.30
C SER A 42 12.70 -8.50 -12.00
N VAL A 43 12.24 -7.94 -10.87
CA VAL A 43 12.29 -8.54 -9.52
C VAL A 43 10.90 -8.99 -9.05
N ILE A 44 9.86 -8.81 -9.87
CA ILE A 44 8.53 -9.30 -9.55
C ILE A 44 8.59 -10.83 -9.67
N LYS A 45 8.51 -11.55 -8.54
CA LYS A 45 8.17 -12.98 -8.58
C LYS A 45 6.76 -13.08 -9.14
N LEU A 46 6.68 -13.41 -10.42
CA LEU A 46 5.45 -13.79 -11.11
C LEU A 46 5.07 -15.15 -10.54
N VAL A 47 4.01 -15.21 -9.72
CA VAL A 47 3.62 -16.43 -8.99
C VAL A 47 2.49 -17.14 -9.74
N GLU A 48 1.66 -16.40 -10.49
CA GLU A 48 0.53 -16.95 -11.21
C GLU A 48 0.84 -17.16 -12.72
N PRO A 49 0.35 -18.25 -13.35
CA PRO A 49 0.65 -18.57 -14.75
C PRO A 49 0.30 -17.46 -15.76
N GLY A 50 -0.70 -16.63 -15.48
CA GLY A 50 -1.08 -15.49 -16.33
C GLY A 50 -0.08 -14.33 -16.30
N GLU A 51 0.66 -14.17 -15.20
CA GLU A 51 1.66 -13.10 -15.02
C GLU A 51 2.93 -13.38 -15.82
N LEU A 52 3.26 -14.66 -16.04
CA LEU A 52 4.39 -15.11 -16.87
C LEU A 52 4.18 -14.83 -18.37
N VAL A 53 2.92 -14.69 -18.82
CA VAL A 53 2.57 -14.50 -20.24
C VAL A 53 2.46 -13.02 -20.62
N SER A 54 1.99 -12.15 -19.72
CA SER A 54 1.68 -10.74 -20.02
C SER A 54 2.81 -9.73 -19.71
N GLY A 55 3.86 -10.13 -18.99
CA GLY A 55 4.98 -9.25 -18.61
C GLY A 55 4.64 -8.21 -17.54
N HIS A 56 3.41 -8.24 -17.01
CA HIS A 56 2.93 -7.39 -15.91
C HIS A 56 1.99 -8.18 -15.01
N SER A 57 1.85 -7.71 -13.77
CA SER A 57 0.95 -8.29 -12.76
C SER A 57 -0.06 -7.21 -12.32
N PRO A 58 -1.37 -7.52 -12.28
CA PRO A 58 -2.38 -6.59 -11.79
C PRO A 58 -2.13 -6.31 -10.30
N ARG A 59 -2.08 -5.02 -9.96
CA ARG A 59 -1.82 -4.54 -8.60
C ARG A 59 -2.91 -3.59 -8.15
N THR A 60 -3.07 -3.52 -6.84
CA THR A 60 -3.80 -2.44 -6.18
C THR A 60 -2.79 -1.49 -5.56
N GLN A 61 -2.99 -0.20 -5.78
CA GLN A 61 -2.23 0.84 -5.11
C GLN A 61 -3.11 1.54 -4.07
N ILE A 62 -2.73 1.40 -2.80
CA ILE A 62 -3.39 2.06 -1.67
C ILE A 62 -2.53 3.26 -1.25
N ARG A 63 -3.17 4.42 -1.07
CA ARG A 63 -2.52 5.68 -0.71
C ARG A 63 -3.22 6.38 0.43
N MET A 64 -2.43 6.88 1.37
CA MET A 64 -2.90 7.56 2.57
C MET A 64 -1.89 8.61 2.99
N VAL A 65 -2.39 9.72 3.54
CA VAL A 65 -1.57 10.83 4.03
C VAL A 65 -1.79 10.99 5.52
N GLY A 66 -0.71 11.22 6.25
CA GLY A 66 -0.76 11.56 7.67
C GLY A 66 0.62 11.75 8.29
N PRO A 67 0.69 11.87 9.62
CA PRO A 67 1.95 12.06 10.33
C PRO A 67 2.90 10.89 10.05
N GLU A 68 4.18 11.19 9.80
CA GLU A 68 5.18 10.16 9.46
C GLU A 68 5.23 9.01 10.48
N GLU A 69 5.13 9.33 11.77
CA GLU A 69 5.11 8.32 12.84
C GLU A 69 3.95 7.34 12.70
N GLN A 70 2.75 7.83 12.38
CA GLN A 70 1.57 6.98 12.17
C GLN A 70 1.73 6.13 10.92
N MET A 71 2.27 6.70 9.84
CA MET A 71 2.50 5.94 8.60
C MET A 71 3.54 4.83 8.79
N ARG A 72 4.57 5.06 9.61
CA ARG A 72 5.51 4.01 10.02
C ARG A 72 4.87 2.96 10.91
N ALA A 73 3.98 3.35 11.83
CA ALA A 73 3.22 2.41 12.64
C ALA A 73 2.30 1.52 11.78
N VAL A 74 1.69 2.07 10.72
CA VAL A 74 0.92 1.29 9.72
C VAL A 74 1.80 0.24 9.05
N LEU A 75 3.02 0.59 8.63
CA LEU A 75 3.95 -0.38 8.04
C LEU A 75 4.31 -1.51 9.01
N VAL A 76 4.54 -1.18 10.28
CA VAL A 76 4.82 -2.18 11.34
C VAL A 76 3.61 -3.11 11.51
N LEU A 77 2.41 -2.55 11.58
CA LEU A 77 1.17 -3.31 11.70
C LEU A 77 0.97 -4.26 10.51
N ILE A 78 1.08 -3.77 9.28
CA ILE A 78 0.91 -4.58 8.07
C ILE A 78 1.94 -5.71 8.06
N LYS A 79 3.20 -5.42 8.40
CA LYS A 79 4.26 -6.43 8.45
C LYS A 79 4.00 -7.52 9.50
N ALA A 80 3.41 -7.16 10.64
CA ALA A 80 3.05 -8.11 11.68
C ALA A 80 1.84 -8.98 11.30
N SER A 81 0.83 -8.38 10.65
CA SER A 81 -0.41 -9.07 10.27
C SER A 81 -0.26 -9.89 8.98
N LEU A 82 0.58 -9.46 8.03
CA LEU A 82 0.77 -10.09 6.73
C LEU A 82 2.27 -10.31 6.41
N PRO A 83 2.99 -11.15 7.18
CA PRO A 83 4.45 -11.26 7.11
C PRO A 83 5.01 -11.79 5.78
N HIS A 84 4.17 -12.43 4.96
CA HIS A 84 4.55 -13.00 3.66
C HIS A 84 3.93 -12.27 2.47
N ALA A 85 3.20 -11.18 2.71
CA ALA A 85 2.59 -10.42 1.63
C ALA A 85 3.66 -9.65 0.84
N ASN A 86 3.61 -9.77 -0.49
CA ASN A 86 4.51 -9.07 -1.40
C ASN A 86 4.07 -7.61 -1.59
N ILE A 87 4.25 -6.78 -0.56
CA ILE A 87 3.84 -5.37 -0.56
C ILE A 87 5.08 -4.49 -0.76
N PHE A 88 5.12 -3.75 -1.86
CA PHE A 88 6.12 -2.70 -2.09
C PHE A 88 5.58 -1.37 -1.57
N TYR A 89 6.43 -0.56 -0.92
CA TYR A 89 5.99 0.70 -0.34
C TYR A 89 7.02 1.81 -0.49
N TRP A 90 6.56 3.04 -0.41
CA TRP A 90 7.40 4.23 -0.28
C TRP A 90 6.68 5.35 0.47
N LEU A 91 7.47 6.28 1.00
CA LEU A 91 7.01 7.49 1.69
C LEU A 91 7.50 8.71 0.92
N VAL A 92 6.62 9.68 0.69
CA VAL A 92 6.94 10.96 0.05
C VAL A 92 6.55 12.11 0.99
N PRO A 93 7.39 13.13 1.20
CA PRO A 93 7.01 14.32 1.97
C PRO A 93 5.79 15.02 1.38
N VAL A 94 4.85 15.44 2.23
CA VAL A 94 3.68 16.23 1.83
C VAL A 94 3.89 17.67 2.27
N ILE A 95 3.79 18.59 1.31
CA ILE A 95 3.96 20.03 1.55
C ILE A 95 2.67 20.63 2.12
N GLU A 96 1.51 20.22 1.61
CA GLU A 96 0.19 20.71 2.02
C GLU A 96 -0.87 19.62 1.81
N MET A 97 -1.85 19.55 2.72
CA MET A 97 -3.08 18.77 2.56
C MET A 97 -4.26 19.56 3.12
N GLY A 98 -5.43 19.43 2.49
CA GLY A 98 -6.61 20.16 2.92
C GLY A 98 -7.87 19.68 2.20
N ARG A 99 -8.96 20.43 2.40
CA ARG A 99 -10.22 20.29 1.67
C ARG A 99 -10.56 21.65 1.09
N LEU A 100 -11.13 21.67 -0.12
CA LEU A 100 -11.65 22.87 -0.77
C LEU A 100 -13.14 22.99 -0.52
#